data_AF-K9X0C8-F1
#
_entry.id   AF-K9X0C8-F1
#
_cell.length_a   1.000
_cell.length_b   1.000
_cell.length_c   1.000
_cell.angle_alpha   90.00
_cell.angle_beta   90.00
_cell.angle_gamma   90.00
#
_symmetry.space_group_name_H-M   'P 1'
#
loop_
_entity.id
_entity.type
_entity.pdbx_description
1 polymer ?
#
loop_
_entity_poly.entity_id
_entity_poly.type
_entity_poly.pdbx_seq_one_letter_code
_entity_poly.pdbx_strand_id
1 'polypeptide(L)'
;MTCEWVDLSPTGDRSIIQKFDAEDSRDFFNATPPTIRIVIDAPLEHEANFALAGADYQIAQEYQLLKQPPSIESGRRRTVFTVRVDNDEALLPTAYVAILPFQDAIATQNNIYAIAEIIKSQVITPQDIKSPHLVEQLTRLIEEAMNKATIIKQTKKNLEIAAKLNFVKVPTQTILTNSSAHTLMVHDNPNVRKRWINHSSLAPLVYNEISRESTNNIMPSLNMIIDFVKGSHNISQ
;
A
#
# COMPACT_ATOMS: atom_id res chain seq x y z
N MET A 1 -12.48 14.55 27.54
CA MET A 1 -11.17 15.16 27.85
C MET A 1 -11.06 16.37 26.93
N THR A 2 -10.93 17.57 27.47
CA THR A 2 -10.74 18.80 26.66
C THR A 2 -9.27 19.19 26.77
N CYS A 3 -8.50 18.91 25.71
CA CYS A 3 -7.11 19.33 25.62
C CYS A 3 -7.07 20.50 24.64
N GLU A 4 -6.90 21.71 25.15
CA GLU A 4 -6.90 22.91 24.31
C GLU A 4 -5.52 23.21 23.72
N TRP A 5 -4.45 22.71 24.33
CA TRP A 5 -3.07 23.00 23.93
C TRP A 5 -2.19 21.76 24.09
N VAL A 6 -1.48 21.38 23.03
CA VAL A 6 -0.50 20.29 23.03
C VAL A 6 0.85 20.83 22.57
N ASP A 7 1.90 20.49 23.30
CA ASP A 7 3.27 20.69 22.85
C ASP A 7 3.68 19.55 21.91
N LEU A 8 3.91 19.88 20.64
CA LEU A 8 4.32 18.96 19.58
C LEU A 8 5.83 19.01 19.33
N SER A 9 6.59 19.77 20.12
CA SER A 9 8.04 19.81 19.97
C SER A 9 8.67 18.44 20.25
N PRO A 10 9.66 17.98 19.45
CA PRO A 10 10.29 16.68 19.66
C PRO A 10 10.97 16.52 21.03
N THR A 11 11.36 17.64 21.65
CA THR A 11 12.10 17.71 22.92
C THR A 11 11.25 18.20 24.09
N GLY A 12 10.00 18.59 23.88
CA GLY A 12 9.16 19.23 24.91
C GLY A 12 9.63 20.65 25.28
N ASP A 13 10.31 21.33 24.36
CA ASP A 13 10.83 22.69 24.55
C ASP A 13 9.81 23.79 24.24
N ARG A 14 8.56 23.41 23.93
CA ARG A 14 7.45 24.30 23.61
C ARG A 14 7.67 25.13 22.35
N SER A 15 8.59 24.73 21.47
CA SER A 15 8.79 25.39 20.17
C SER A 15 7.58 25.28 19.24
N ILE A 16 6.77 24.22 19.41
CA ILE A 16 5.58 23.97 18.61
C ILE A 16 4.40 23.71 19.54
N ILE A 17 3.61 24.73 19.83
CA ILE A 17 2.38 24.59 20.62
C ILE A 17 1.19 24.67 19.66
N GLN A 18 0.42 23.59 19.58
CA GLN A 18 -0.81 23.55 18.80
C GLN A 18 -2.02 23.73 19.72
N LYS A 19 -2.87 24.70 19.36
CA LYS A 19 -4.20 24.81 19.96
C LYS A 19 -5.15 23.87 19.22
N PHE A 20 -5.88 23.05 19.97
CA PHE A 20 -6.93 22.18 19.42
C PHE A 20 -8.30 22.68 19.86
N ASP A 21 -9.28 22.62 18.97
CA ASP A 21 -10.68 22.67 19.35
C ASP A 21 -11.23 21.25 19.62
N ALA A 22 -12.49 21.16 20.03
CA ALA A 22 -13.09 19.89 20.45
C ALA A 22 -13.21 18.85 19.30
N GLU A 23 -13.25 19.30 18.05
CA GLU A 23 -13.29 18.41 16.88
C GLU A 23 -11.87 18.00 16.47
N ASP A 24 -10.95 18.96 16.36
CA ASP A 24 -9.56 18.71 15.97
C ASP A 24 -8.83 17.77 16.93
N SER A 25 -9.10 17.89 18.23
CA SER A 25 -8.49 17.02 19.25
C SER A 25 -8.91 15.56 19.08
N ARG A 26 -10.16 15.30 18.67
CA ARG A 26 -10.65 13.94 18.47
C ARG A 26 -9.94 13.27 17.29
N ASP A 27 -9.79 13.97 16.18
CA ASP A 27 -9.17 13.39 14.99
C ASP A 27 -7.66 13.15 15.22
N PHE A 28 -6.99 14.09 15.88
CA PHE A 28 -5.57 13.95 16.23
C PHE A 28 -5.29 12.75 17.15
N PHE A 29 -6.05 12.58 18.25
CA PHE A 29 -5.80 11.48 19.20
C PHE A 29 -6.29 10.11 18.71
N ASN A 30 -7.17 10.07 17.70
CA ASN A 30 -7.64 8.82 17.10
C ASN A 30 -6.91 8.46 15.81
N ALA A 31 -5.95 9.28 15.36
CA ALA A 31 -5.14 8.97 14.20
C ALA A 31 -4.40 7.64 14.40
N THR A 32 -4.50 6.77 13.40
CA THR A 32 -3.80 5.47 13.40
C THR A 32 -2.61 5.52 12.45
N PRO A 33 -1.53 4.75 12.70
CA PRO A 33 -0.43 4.65 11.75
C PRO A 33 -0.96 4.23 10.37
N PRO A 34 -0.61 4.94 9.29
CA PRO A 34 -1.06 4.58 7.95
C PRO A 34 -0.56 3.18 7.58
N THR A 35 -1.40 2.42 6.88
CA THR A 35 -1.12 1.01 6.59
C THR A 35 -1.32 0.63 5.13
N ILE A 36 -0.55 -0.35 4.69
CA ILE A 36 -0.67 -1.01 3.39
C ILE A 36 -1.02 -2.46 3.66
N ARG A 37 -2.11 -2.93 3.06
CA ARG A 37 -2.57 -4.32 3.18
C ARG A 37 -2.49 -5.00 1.84
N ILE A 38 -1.73 -6.09 1.79
CA ILE A 38 -1.69 -7.01 0.64
C ILE A 38 -2.44 -8.27 1.06
N VAL A 39 -3.59 -8.48 0.43
CA VAL A 39 -4.51 -9.58 0.72
C VAL A 39 -4.40 -10.64 -0.36
N ILE A 40 -4.30 -11.90 0.08
CA ILE A 40 -4.13 -13.05 -0.81
C ILE A 40 -5.10 -14.14 -0.35
N ASP A 41 -5.97 -14.60 -1.25
CA ASP A 41 -6.94 -15.68 -0.97
C ASP A 41 -6.27 -17.06 -1.09
N ALA A 42 -5.25 -17.28 -0.27
CA ALA A 42 -4.55 -18.53 -0.06
C ALA A 42 -3.93 -18.60 1.35
N PRO A 43 -3.79 -19.81 1.93
CA PRO A 43 -3.01 -20.00 3.16
C PRO A 43 -1.51 -19.82 2.90
N LEU A 44 -0.78 -19.24 3.85
CA LEU A 44 0.67 -19.07 3.75
C LEU A 44 1.40 -20.39 4.06
N GLU A 45 2.03 -20.97 3.04
CA GLU A 45 2.86 -22.17 3.15
C GLU A 45 4.25 -21.85 3.74
N HIS A 46 4.91 -22.83 4.37
CA HIS A 46 6.22 -22.62 5.00
C HIS A 46 7.29 -22.13 4.02
N GLU A 47 7.33 -22.69 2.81
CA GLU A 47 8.28 -22.28 1.77
C GLU A 47 8.02 -20.83 1.34
N ALA A 48 6.75 -20.47 1.14
CA ALA A 48 6.34 -19.11 0.82
C ALA A 48 6.69 -18.12 1.92
N ASN A 49 6.44 -18.47 3.19
CA ASN A 49 6.79 -17.63 4.33
C ASN A 49 8.31 -17.36 4.36
N PHE A 50 9.12 -18.40 4.22
CA PHE A 50 10.58 -18.27 4.23
C PHE A 50 11.09 -17.41 3.07
N ALA A 51 10.62 -17.66 1.84
CA ALA A 51 11.04 -16.90 0.67
C ALA A 51 10.59 -15.44 0.73
N LEU A 52 9.37 -15.17 1.21
CA LEU A 52 8.85 -13.81 1.36
C LEU A 52 9.61 -13.04 2.44
N ALA A 53 9.94 -13.64 3.58
CA ALA A 53 10.78 -13.00 4.58
C ALA A 53 12.18 -12.66 4.01
N GLY A 54 12.76 -13.57 3.22
CA GLY A 54 14.02 -13.33 2.53
C GLY A 54 13.95 -12.24 1.45
N ALA A 55 12.82 -12.10 0.76
CA ALA A 55 12.57 -11.03 -0.21
C ALA A 55 12.36 -9.67 0.49
N ASP A 56 11.55 -9.65 1.55
CA ASP A 56 11.27 -8.47 2.36
C ASP A 56 12.56 -7.89 2.98
N TYR A 57 13.41 -8.76 3.53
CA TYR A 57 14.73 -8.36 4.03
C TYR A 57 15.59 -7.71 2.93
N GLN A 58 15.60 -8.26 1.72
CA GLN A 58 16.37 -7.70 0.61
C GLN A 58 15.80 -6.36 0.12
N ILE A 59 14.48 -6.19 0.18
CA ILE A 59 13.81 -4.92 -0.11
C ILE A 59 14.22 -3.87 0.93
N ALA A 60 14.12 -4.19 2.21
CA ALA A 60 14.43 -3.28 3.32
C ALA A 60 15.88 -2.77 3.29
N GLN A 61 16.82 -3.57 2.79
CA GLN A 61 18.21 -3.14 2.60
C GLN A 61 18.37 -2.00 1.59
N GLU A 62 17.57 -1.99 0.52
CA GLU A 62 17.66 -0.99 -0.55
C GLU A 62 16.70 0.19 -0.34
N TYR A 63 15.57 -0.07 0.32
CA TYR A 63 14.46 0.85 0.54
C TYR A 63 14.24 1.07 2.04
N GLN A 64 15.00 2.01 2.62
CA GLN A 64 15.05 2.26 4.06
C GLN A 64 13.74 2.81 4.66
N LEU A 65 12.80 3.26 3.83
CA LEU A 65 11.46 3.64 4.27
C LEU A 65 10.65 2.43 4.78
N LEU A 66 11.00 1.21 4.34
CA LEU A 66 10.46 -0.03 4.91
C LEU A 66 11.22 -0.41 6.19
N LYS A 67 10.87 0.24 7.30
CA LYS A 67 11.57 0.10 8.58
C LYS A 67 11.28 -1.20 9.33
N GLN A 68 10.06 -1.71 9.20
CA GLN A 68 9.58 -2.88 9.93
C GLN A 68 9.03 -3.91 8.95
N PRO A 69 9.21 -5.21 9.25
CA PRO A 69 8.59 -6.26 8.47
C PRO A 69 7.06 -6.19 8.59
N PRO A 70 6.32 -6.68 7.58
CA PRO A 70 4.87 -6.74 7.66
C PRO A 70 4.40 -7.65 8.80
N SER A 71 3.32 -7.28 9.47
CA SER A 71 2.58 -8.25 10.28
C SER A 71 1.80 -9.18 9.37
N ILE A 72 1.88 -10.48 9.64
CA ILE A 72 1.28 -11.53 8.81
C ILE A 72 0.14 -12.19 9.58
N GLU A 73 -1.07 -12.07 9.04
CA GLU A 73 -2.22 -12.84 9.49
C GLU A 73 -2.44 -14.01 8.53
N SER A 74 -1.99 -15.21 8.90
CA SER A 74 -2.17 -16.43 8.10
C SER A 74 -3.40 -17.20 8.57
N GLY A 75 -4.48 -17.10 7.80
CA GLY A 75 -5.68 -17.91 7.97
C GLY A 75 -5.69 -19.13 7.05
N ARG A 76 -6.62 -20.05 7.27
CA ARG A 76 -6.76 -21.28 6.45
C ARG A 76 -7.02 -21.02 4.96
N ARG A 77 -7.52 -19.84 4.61
CA ARG A 77 -7.99 -19.51 3.25
C ARG A 77 -7.55 -18.12 2.78
N ARG A 78 -6.95 -17.33 3.67
CA ARG A 78 -6.58 -15.95 3.39
C ARG A 78 -5.36 -15.60 4.21
N THR A 79 -4.41 -14.94 3.57
CA THR A 79 -3.25 -14.34 4.20
C THR A 79 -3.30 -12.84 3.98
N VAL A 80 -3.05 -12.08 5.05
CA VAL A 80 -2.97 -10.61 5.00
C VAL A 80 -1.60 -10.18 5.48
N PHE A 81 -0.85 -9.50 4.61
CA PHE A 81 0.36 -8.78 4.99
C PHE A 81 -0.02 -7.33 5.26
N THR A 82 0.31 -6.83 6.44
CA THR A 82 0.07 -5.43 6.81
C THR A 82 1.41 -4.75 7.08
N VAL A 83 1.78 -3.80 6.21
CA VAL A 83 2.93 -2.92 6.39
C VAL A 83 2.44 -1.62 7.03
N ARG A 84 3.14 -1.16 8.06
CA ARG A 84 2.90 0.14 8.69
C ARG A 84 3.93 1.14 8.16
N VAL A 85 3.49 2.36 7.89
CA VAL A 85 4.38 3.46 7.49
C VAL A 85 4.21 4.63 8.46
N ASP A 86 5.20 5.53 8.51
CA ASP A 86 5.23 6.61 9.49
C ASP A 86 4.31 7.78 9.12
N ASN A 87 4.04 7.97 7.83
CA ASN A 87 3.23 9.08 7.32
C ASN A 87 2.47 8.69 6.05
N ASP A 88 1.45 9.47 5.71
CA ASP A 88 0.58 9.20 4.57
C ASP A 88 1.29 9.31 3.22
N GLU A 89 2.29 10.18 3.12
CA GLU A 89 3.07 10.39 1.90
C GLU A 89 3.89 9.15 1.51
N ALA A 90 4.25 8.32 2.50
CA ALA A 90 4.95 7.07 2.31
C ALA A 90 4.05 5.92 1.82
N LEU A 91 2.71 6.07 1.82
CA LEU A 91 1.78 4.98 1.48
C LEU A 91 1.95 4.48 0.05
N LEU A 92 1.80 5.37 -0.94
CA LEU A 92 1.93 5.04 -2.36
C LEU A 92 3.34 4.51 -2.71
N PRO A 93 4.45 5.20 -2.36
CA PRO A 93 5.79 4.73 -2.70
C PRO A 93 6.16 3.42 -1.99
N THR A 94 5.77 3.24 -0.71
CA THR A 94 6.04 1.97 -0.01
C THR A 94 5.22 0.82 -0.58
N ALA A 95 3.95 1.05 -0.96
CA ALA A 95 3.14 0.03 -1.62
C ALA A 95 3.72 -0.39 -2.99
N TYR A 96 4.32 0.56 -3.72
CA TYR A 96 4.98 0.30 -5.00
C TYR A 96 6.13 -0.71 -4.86
N VAL A 97 6.87 -0.64 -3.74
CA VAL A 97 8.00 -1.52 -3.47
C VAL A 97 7.56 -2.80 -2.76
N ALA A 98 6.64 -2.73 -1.80
CA ALA A 98 6.18 -3.88 -1.02
C ALA A 98 5.47 -4.95 -1.86
N ILE A 99 4.87 -4.58 -2.99
CA ILE A 99 4.21 -5.53 -3.89
C ILE A 99 5.19 -6.34 -4.75
N LEU A 100 6.48 -5.96 -4.80
CA LEU A 100 7.48 -6.55 -5.69
C LEU A 100 7.55 -8.08 -5.70
N PRO A 101 7.41 -8.79 -4.56
CA PRO A 101 7.47 -10.24 -4.59
C PRO A 101 6.35 -10.87 -5.41
N PHE A 102 5.18 -10.24 -5.51
CA PHE A 102 3.93 -10.84 -5.99
C PHE A 102 3.73 -10.73 -7.50
N GLN A 103 2.99 -11.66 -8.10
CA GLN A 103 2.73 -11.67 -9.55
C GLN A 103 2.00 -10.41 -10.03
N ASP A 104 1.11 -9.85 -9.22
CA ASP A 104 0.34 -8.65 -9.54
C ASP A 104 1.14 -7.34 -9.33
N ALA A 105 2.45 -7.43 -9.10
CA ALA A 105 3.32 -6.27 -8.90
C ALA A 105 3.22 -5.24 -10.02
N ILE A 106 3.31 -5.66 -11.29
CA ILE A 106 3.30 -4.74 -12.43
C ILE A 106 1.96 -4.00 -12.53
N ALA A 107 0.85 -4.73 -12.36
CA ALA A 107 -0.49 -4.13 -12.39
C ALA A 107 -0.67 -3.11 -11.26
N THR A 108 -0.27 -3.48 -10.03
CA THR A 108 -0.35 -2.59 -8.87
C THR A 108 0.54 -1.36 -9.04
N GLN A 109 1.77 -1.53 -9.54
CA GLN A 109 2.71 -0.45 -9.80
C GLN A 109 2.17 0.56 -10.82
N ASN A 110 1.56 0.07 -11.91
CA ASN A 110 0.94 0.92 -12.91
C ASN A 110 -0.25 1.70 -12.35
N ASN A 111 -1.08 1.07 -11.50
CA ASN A 111 -2.19 1.76 -10.85
C ASN A 111 -1.70 2.84 -9.89
N ILE A 112 -0.64 2.58 -9.11
CA ILE A 112 -0.02 3.58 -8.22
C ILE A 112 0.48 4.78 -9.03
N TYR A 113 1.17 4.52 -10.14
CA TYR A 113 1.64 5.59 -11.03
C TYR A 113 0.49 6.42 -11.59
N ALA A 114 -0.59 5.78 -12.04
CA ALA A 114 -1.77 6.47 -12.54
C ALA A 114 -2.46 7.32 -11.47
N ILE A 115 -2.54 6.82 -10.22
CA ILE A 115 -3.06 7.58 -9.07
C ILE A 115 -2.19 8.82 -8.82
N ALA A 116 -0.87 8.68 -8.87
CA ALA A 116 0.07 9.79 -8.69
C ALA A 116 -0.12 10.90 -9.74
N GLU A 117 -0.27 10.52 -11.00
CA GLU A 117 -0.52 11.46 -12.10
C GLU A 117 -1.87 12.18 -11.95
N ILE A 118 -2.92 11.47 -11.47
CA ILE A 118 -4.21 12.09 -11.14
C ILE A 118 -4.03 13.15 -10.05
N ILE A 119 -3.34 12.81 -8.94
CA ILE A 119 -3.10 13.74 -7.84
C ILE A 119 -2.37 14.99 -8.35
N LYS A 120 -1.33 14.79 -9.17
CA LYS A 120 -0.55 15.87 -9.79
C LYS A 120 -1.41 16.79 -10.66
N SER A 121 -2.31 16.22 -11.45
CA SER A 121 -3.19 16.99 -12.35
C SER A 121 -4.23 17.84 -11.60
N GLN A 122 -4.72 17.37 -10.44
CA GLN A 122 -5.78 18.02 -9.68
C GLN A 122 -5.31 19.20 -8.82
N VAL A 123 -4.00 19.33 -8.59
CA VAL A 123 -3.42 20.47 -7.86
C VAL A 123 -3.23 21.69 -8.76
N ILE A 124 -3.35 21.51 -10.07
CA ILE A 124 -3.30 22.59 -11.07
C ILE A 124 -4.64 23.36 -11.08
N THR A 125 -5.72 22.76 -10.60
CA THR A 125 -6.99 23.46 -10.37
C THR A 125 -6.99 24.14 -8.99
N PRO A 126 -7.11 25.47 -8.91
CA PRO A 126 -6.76 26.27 -7.72
C PRO A 126 -7.67 26.12 -6.48
N GLN A 127 -8.54 25.12 -6.43
CA GLN A 127 -9.60 25.05 -5.43
C GLN A 127 -9.61 23.84 -4.50
N ASP A 128 -8.86 22.76 -4.75
CA ASP A 128 -9.25 21.49 -4.10
C ASP A 128 -8.15 20.59 -3.52
N ILE A 129 -6.86 20.86 -3.70
CA ILE A 129 -5.84 19.99 -3.11
C ILE A 129 -4.70 20.80 -2.50
N LYS A 130 -4.26 20.31 -1.35
CA LYS A 130 -2.99 20.54 -0.63
C LYS A 130 -1.86 21.19 -1.46
N SER A 131 -1.06 22.01 -0.77
CA SER A 131 -0.03 22.89 -1.33
C SER A 131 0.80 22.23 -2.45
N PRO A 132 1.21 22.98 -3.49
CA PRO A 132 2.07 22.48 -4.57
C PRO A 132 3.31 21.70 -4.09
N HIS A 133 3.85 22.08 -2.93
CA HIS A 133 4.96 21.40 -2.26
C HIS A 133 4.68 19.92 -1.95
N LEU A 134 3.46 19.58 -1.52
CA LEU A 134 3.10 18.22 -1.16
C LEU A 134 3.03 17.30 -2.37
N VAL A 135 2.59 17.82 -3.51
CA VAL A 135 2.61 17.08 -4.78
C VAL A 135 4.03 16.83 -5.25
N GLU A 136 4.88 17.86 -5.16
CA GLU A 136 6.29 17.75 -5.54
C GLU A 136 7.01 16.70 -4.68
N GLN A 137 6.78 16.75 -3.36
CA GLN A 137 7.28 15.76 -2.41
C GLN A 137 6.79 14.35 -2.72
N LEU A 138 5.49 14.16 -2.94
CA LEU A 138 4.91 12.86 -3.28
C LEU A 138 5.48 12.32 -4.60
N THR A 139 5.60 13.18 -5.61
CA THR A 139 6.16 12.81 -6.93
C THR A 139 7.59 12.33 -6.77
N ARG A 140 8.43 13.09 -6.03
CA ARG A 140 9.82 12.71 -5.74
C ARG A 140 9.91 11.36 -5.02
N LEU A 141 9.07 11.13 -4.01
CA LEU A 141 9.07 9.86 -3.25
C LEU A 141 8.67 8.66 -4.13
N ILE A 142 7.74 8.85 -5.05
CA ILE A 142 7.32 7.81 -6.00
C ILE A 142 8.42 7.52 -7.01
N GLU A 143 9.05 8.55 -7.58
CA GLU A 143 10.20 8.38 -8.48
C GLU A 143 11.37 7.66 -7.80
N GLU A 144 11.66 8.01 -6.55
CA GLU A 144 12.66 7.30 -5.75
C GLU A 144 12.28 5.82 -5.57
N ALA A 145 11.02 5.53 -5.20
CA ALA A 145 10.53 4.17 -5.08
C ALA A 145 10.62 3.38 -6.38
N MET A 146 10.36 4.01 -7.54
CA MET A 146 10.51 3.39 -8.87
C MET A 146 11.96 3.03 -9.18
N ASN A 147 12.89 3.95 -8.89
CA ASN A 147 14.32 3.72 -9.06
C ASN A 147 14.80 2.57 -8.17
N LYS A 148 14.42 2.59 -6.89
CA LYS A 148 14.74 1.53 -5.93
C LYS A 148 14.14 0.19 -6.32
N ALA A 149 12.89 0.16 -6.77
CA ALA A 149 12.24 -1.05 -7.27
C ALA A 149 12.98 -1.64 -8.47
N THR A 150 13.50 -0.80 -9.37
CA THR A 150 14.30 -1.26 -10.51
C THR A 150 15.62 -1.89 -10.06
N ILE A 151 16.35 -1.23 -9.15
CA ILE A 151 17.59 -1.75 -8.55
C ILE A 151 17.34 -3.09 -7.87
N ILE A 152 16.28 -3.18 -7.05
CA ILE A 152 15.89 -4.38 -6.33
C ILE A 152 15.61 -5.53 -7.31
N LYS A 153 14.79 -5.29 -8.35
CA LYS A 153 14.48 -6.32 -9.37
C LYS A 153 15.73 -6.85 -10.08
N GLN A 154 16.74 -6.01 -10.30
CA GLN A 154 17.98 -6.40 -11.00
C GLN A 154 18.99 -7.11 -10.09
N THR A 155 18.99 -6.81 -8.80
CA THR A 155 20.09 -7.22 -7.89
C THR A 155 19.71 -8.35 -6.94
N LYS A 156 18.42 -8.62 -6.72
CA LYS A 156 17.94 -9.46 -5.62
C LYS A 156 17.37 -10.80 -6.08
N LYS A 157 18.19 -11.86 -5.98
CA LYS A 157 17.84 -13.24 -6.36
C LYS A 157 16.66 -13.84 -5.59
N ASN A 158 16.36 -13.40 -4.36
CA ASN A 158 15.25 -14.00 -3.60
C ASN A 158 13.89 -13.63 -4.19
N LEU A 159 13.79 -12.50 -4.92
CA LEU A 159 12.56 -12.19 -5.66
C LEU A 159 12.31 -13.19 -6.78
N GLU A 160 13.35 -13.62 -7.50
CA GLU A 160 13.24 -14.65 -8.54
C GLU A 160 12.88 -16.02 -7.96
N ILE A 161 13.37 -16.33 -6.76
CA ILE A 161 13.02 -17.57 -6.04
C ILE A 161 11.57 -17.50 -5.59
N ALA A 162 11.16 -16.41 -4.93
CA ALA A 162 9.79 -16.19 -4.46
C ALA A 162 8.78 -16.23 -5.63
N ALA A 163 9.11 -15.65 -6.77
CA ALA A 163 8.25 -15.62 -7.96
C ALA A 163 7.89 -17.01 -8.52
N LYS A 164 8.66 -18.06 -8.18
CA LYS A 164 8.37 -19.44 -8.60
C LYS A 164 7.28 -20.09 -7.75
N LEU A 165 7.06 -19.61 -6.53
CA LEU A 165 6.16 -20.21 -5.56
C LEU A 165 4.69 -20.02 -5.94
N ASN A 166 3.89 -21.05 -5.73
CA ASN A 166 2.46 -21.02 -6.05
C ASN A 166 1.71 -19.93 -5.29
N PHE A 167 2.07 -19.73 -4.01
CA PHE A 167 1.47 -18.69 -3.17
C PHE A 167 1.63 -17.28 -3.75
N VAL A 168 2.81 -16.98 -4.29
CA VAL A 168 3.18 -15.65 -4.82
C VAL A 168 2.50 -15.34 -6.16
N LYS A 169 2.08 -16.40 -6.87
CA LYS A 169 1.29 -16.36 -8.11
C LYS A 169 -0.22 -16.21 -7.86
N VAL A 170 -0.65 -16.29 -6.60
CA VAL A 170 -2.06 -16.08 -6.28
C VAL A 170 -2.37 -14.59 -6.49
N PRO A 171 -3.50 -14.27 -7.15
CA PRO A 171 -4.02 -12.92 -7.27
C PRO A 171 -3.98 -12.16 -5.94
N THR A 172 -3.61 -10.88 -5.98
CA THR A 172 -3.54 -10.04 -4.79
C THR A 172 -4.57 -8.90 -4.85
N GLN A 173 -4.92 -8.41 -3.68
CA GLN A 173 -5.62 -7.14 -3.50
C GLN A 173 -4.74 -6.23 -2.64
N THR A 174 -4.56 -4.98 -3.07
CA THR A 174 -3.72 -3.98 -2.39
C THR A 174 -4.60 -2.82 -1.93
N ILE A 175 -4.61 -2.58 -0.62
CA ILE A 175 -5.43 -1.55 0.03
C ILE A 175 -4.52 -0.65 0.85
N LEU A 176 -4.65 0.66 0.69
CA LEU A 176 -4.00 1.67 1.51
C LEU A 176 -5.00 2.21 2.51
N THR A 177 -4.57 2.48 3.73
CA THR A 177 -5.36 3.17 4.76
C THR A 177 -4.53 4.35 5.27
N ASN A 178 -5.06 5.55 5.16
CA ASN A 178 -4.38 6.75 5.65
C ASN A 178 -4.56 6.93 7.17
N SER A 179 -3.90 7.94 7.72
CA SER A 179 -3.93 8.27 9.15
C SER A 179 -5.34 8.52 9.70
N SER A 180 -6.25 9.01 8.86
CA SER A 180 -7.67 9.27 9.16
C SER A 180 -8.59 8.10 8.81
N ALA A 181 -8.06 6.88 8.72
CA ALA A 181 -8.78 5.65 8.43
C ALA A 181 -9.55 5.61 7.08
N HIS A 182 -9.27 6.53 6.15
CA HIS A 182 -9.81 6.42 4.79
C HIS A 182 -9.04 5.36 4.03
N THR A 183 -9.76 4.52 3.30
CA THR A 183 -9.17 3.42 2.55
C THR A 183 -9.19 3.68 1.05
N LEU A 184 -8.08 3.40 0.37
CA LEU A 184 -7.97 3.41 -1.08
C LEU A 184 -7.58 2.02 -1.59
N MET A 185 -8.44 1.44 -2.41
CA MET A 185 -8.15 0.17 -3.08
C MET A 185 -7.36 0.46 -4.36
N VAL A 186 -6.06 0.16 -4.33
CA VAL A 186 -5.13 0.44 -5.43
C VAL A 186 -5.21 -0.64 -6.49
N HIS A 187 -5.40 -1.88 -6.08
CA HIS A 187 -5.50 -3.03 -6.97
C HIS A 187 -6.47 -4.05 -6.38
N ASP A 188 -7.39 -4.53 -7.20
CA ASP A 188 -8.28 -5.65 -6.88
C ASP A 188 -8.32 -6.57 -8.08
N ASN A 189 -7.57 -7.67 -8.01
CA ASN A 189 -7.65 -8.67 -9.04
C ASN A 189 -8.98 -9.42 -8.92
N PRO A 190 -9.83 -9.46 -9.97
CA PRO A 190 -11.16 -10.07 -9.91
C PRO A 190 -11.15 -11.53 -9.42
N ASN A 191 -10.03 -12.22 -9.59
CA ASN A 191 -9.87 -13.62 -9.20
C ASN A 191 -9.58 -13.83 -7.71
N VAL A 192 -9.25 -12.78 -6.95
CA VAL A 192 -9.11 -12.85 -5.48
C VAL A 192 -10.44 -13.35 -4.90
N ARG A 193 -11.55 -12.68 -5.22
CA ARG A 193 -12.87 -13.02 -4.67
C ARG A 193 -13.57 -14.19 -5.39
N LYS A 194 -13.21 -14.47 -6.66
CA LYS A 194 -13.90 -15.50 -7.48
C LYS A 194 -13.43 -16.93 -7.26
N ARG A 195 -12.27 -17.15 -6.62
CA ARG A 195 -11.73 -18.51 -6.38
C ARG A 195 -12.67 -19.43 -5.59
N TRP A 196 -13.71 -18.85 -4.99
CA TRP A 196 -14.69 -19.52 -4.15
C TRP A 196 -15.94 -19.98 -4.90
N ILE A 197 -16.28 -19.36 -6.03
CA ILE A 197 -17.50 -19.74 -6.78
C ILE A 197 -17.28 -21.09 -7.48
N ASN A 198 -16.03 -21.41 -7.85
CA ASN A 198 -15.71 -22.59 -8.66
C ASN A 198 -15.25 -23.83 -7.88
N HIS A 199 -15.22 -23.80 -6.54
CA HIS A 199 -14.81 -24.97 -5.74
C HIS A 199 -15.97 -25.88 -5.31
N SER A 200 -17.20 -25.65 -5.78
CA SER A 200 -18.37 -26.48 -5.45
C SER A 200 -18.68 -27.62 -6.43
N SER A 201 -17.87 -27.87 -7.47
CA SER A 201 -18.15 -28.93 -8.44
C SER A 201 -16.91 -29.72 -8.89
N LEU A 202 -16.78 -30.93 -8.30
CA LEU A 202 -16.32 -32.22 -8.88
C LEU A 202 -15.04 -32.30 -9.76
N ALA A 203 -14.06 -33.03 -9.20
CA ALA A 203 -13.09 -33.98 -9.81
C ALA A 203 -12.04 -33.52 -10.86
N PRO A 204 -10.87 -34.21 -10.95
CA PRO A 204 -9.68 -33.70 -11.63
C PRO A 204 -9.46 -34.32 -13.02
N LEU A 205 -9.55 -33.52 -14.08
CA LEU A 205 -8.98 -33.86 -15.39
C LEU A 205 -8.60 -32.58 -16.15
N VAL A 206 -7.29 -32.34 -16.22
CA VAL A 206 -6.50 -32.18 -17.46
C VAL A 206 -6.95 -31.18 -18.55
N TYR A 207 -5.99 -30.32 -18.89
CA TYR A 207 -5.79 -29.45 -20.08
C TYR A 207 -6.38 -28.02 -20.09
N ASN A 208 -5.44 -27.08 -19.88
CA ASN A 208 -5.14 -25.91 -20.72
C ASN A 208 -6.26 -25.38 -21.62
N GLU A 209 -6.79 -24.23 -21.23
CA GLU A 209 -6.91 -23.01 -22.05
C GLU A 209 -7.71 -22.00 -21.23
N ILE A 210 -7.07 -21.40 -20.21
CA ILE A 210 -7.68 -20.21 -19.60
C ILE A 210 -7.28 -19.03 -20.47
N SER A 211 -8.14 -18.81 -21.48
CA SER A 211 -8.61 -17.50 -21.89
C SER A 211 -7.95 -16.35 -21.12
N ARG A 212 -7.12 -15.58 -21.82
CA ARG A 212 -6.71 -14.24 -21.40
C ARG A 212 -7.93 -13.32 -21.46
N GLU A 213 -8.90 -13.55 -20.60
CA GLU A 213 -9.89 -12.54 -20.26
C GLU A 213 -9.11 -11.37 -19.67
N SER A 214 -9.18 -10.23 -20.34
CA SER A 214 -8.62 -8.97 -19.86
C SER A 214 -9.07 -8.77 -18.42
N THR A 215 -8.14 -8.91 -17.48
CA THR A 215 -8.34 -8.54 -16.09
C THR A 215 -8.69 -7.06 -16.06
N ASN A 216 -9.99 -6.76 -15.98
CA ASN A 216 -10.47 -5.42 -15.74
C ASN A 216 -10.01 -5.01 -14.34
N ASN A 217 -8.80 -4.44 -14.27
CA ASN A 217 -8.29 -3.80 -13.07
C ASN A 217 -9.24 -2.66 -12.70
N ILE A 218 -9.87 -2.75 -11.54
CA ILE A 218 -10.75 -1.69 -11.04
C ILE A 218 -9.85 -0.58 -10.50
N MET A 219 -9.65 0.46 -11.31
CA MET A 219 -8.98 1.67 -10.86
C MET A 219 -9.93 2.47 -9.95
N PRO A 220 -9.47 3.00 -8.81
CA PRO A 220 -10.32 3.81 -7.94
C PRO A 220 -10.82 5.06 -8.68
N SER A 221 -12.03 5.49 -8.35
CA SER A 221 -12.59 6.70 -8.96
C SER A 221 -11.83 7.95 -8.51
N LEU A 222 -11.88 9.00 -9.32
CA LEU A 222 -11.25 10.28 -9.01
C LEU A 222 -11.66 10.80 -7.61
N ASN A 223 -12.96 10.73 -7.29
CA ASN A 223 -13.47 11.19 -5.99
C ASN A 223 -12.85 10.39 -4.83
N MET A 224 -12.73 9.06 -4.97
CA MET A 224 -12.08 8.23 -3.94
C MET A 224 -10.61 8.60 -3.73
N ILE A 225 -9.88 8.92 -4.81
CA ILE A 225 -8.48 9.36 -4.72
C ILE A 225 -8.41 10.72 -4.01
N ILE A 226 -9.27 11.67 -4.39
CA ILE A 226 -9.31 13.01 -3.78
C ILE A 226 -9.65 12.91 -2.30
N ASP A 227 -10.71 12.18 -1.94
CA ASP A 227 -11.15 12.00 -0.55
C ASP A 227 -10.04 11.35 0.30
N PHE A 228 -9.34 10.36 -0.26
CA PHE A 228 -8.21 9.72 0.41
C PHE A 228 -7.05 10.70 0.69
N VAL A 229 -6.69 11.55 -0.28
CA VAL A 229 -5.61 12.53 -0.12
C VAL A 229 -5.99 13.69 0.79
N LYS A 230 -7.25 14.15 0.70
CA LYS A 230 -7.81 15.19 1.58
C LYS A 230 -7.85 14.71 3.03
N GLY A 231 -8.25 13.46 3.25
CA GLY A 231 -8.29 12.85 4.57
C GLY A 231 -6.91 12.61 5.18
N SER A 232 -5.81 12.68 4.44
CA SER A 232 -4.48 12.47 5.03
C SER A 232 -4.12 13.60 6.00
N HIS A 233 -3.71 13.29 7.23
CA HIS A 233 -3.18 14.30 8.14
C HIS A 233 -1.76 14.67 7.71
N ASN A 234 -1.62 15.90 7.21
CA ASN A 234 -0.30 16.51 7.09
C ASN A 234 -0.12 17.40 8.30
N ILE A 235 0.60 16.91 9.30
CA ILE A 235 1.22 17.83 10.26
C ILE A 235 2.20 18.63 9.42
N SER A 236 1.77 19.84 9.07
CA SER A 236 2.60 20.81 8.36
C SER A 236 3.81 21.04 9.27
N GLN A 237 4.99 20.59 8.83
CA GLN A 237 6.25 20.91 9.48
C GLN A 237 6.54 22.40 9.41
#